data_AF-A0A2G2M7F4-F1
#
_entry.id   AF-A0A2G2M7F4-F1
#
_cell.length_a   1.000
_cell.length_b   1.000
_cell.length_c   1.000
_cell.angle_alpha   90.00
_cell.angle_beta   90.00
_cell.angle_gamma   90.00
#
_symmetry.space_group_name_H-M   'P 1'
#
loop_
_entity.id
_entity.type
_entity.pdbx_description
1 polymer ?
#
loop_
_entity_poly.entity_id
_entity_poly.type
_entity_poly.pdbx_seq_one_letter_code
_entity_poly.pdbx_strand_id
1 'polypeptide(L)'
;MKDFDIITALKLSFYYRIDLKDSNGKKPNDRLKLSGKEQNMKKLRLFNLFLLITILFVSCDNSNSPAEQSIFGEYEFDKLIYLSSASSSTFEARDELSLGIKYIIEDDKFTIIYPEDSTFLSEGSKYLNWSNLIYIKEEVTDALIEDYVNANFLKEVLFSKYSEGYRYTIKDENNLNIGYLIFLLGDDLFICEGNEEHIMYLYKIKKIQ
;
A
#
# COMPACT_ATOMS: atom_id res chain seq x y z
N MET A 1 16.80 7.02 11.11
CA MET A 1 16.07 7.87 12.08
C MET A 1 15.68 6.96 13.23
N LYS A 2 16.03 7.28 14.48
CA LYS A 2 15.90 6.36 15.62
C LYS A 2 14.46 6.34 16.12
N ASP A 3 13.89 5.15 16.24
CA ASP A 3 12.58 4.91 16.83
C ASP A 3 12.53 5.43 18.27
N PHE A 4 11.68 6.43 18.50
CA PHE A 4 11.43 6.99 19.81
C PHE A 4 10.35 6.13 20.48
N ASP A 5 10.81 5.16 21.26
CA ASP A 5 9.97 4.16 21.89
C ASP A 5 9.02 4.79 22.94
N ILE A 6 7.73 4.84 22.61
CA ILE A 6 6.63 5.40 23.42
C ILE A 6 6.59 4.77 24.82
N ILE A 7 7.08 3.53 24.96
CA ILE A 7 7.20 2.83 26.24
C ILE A 7 8.21 3.53 27.18
N THR A 8 9.24 4.17 26.63
CA THR A 8 10.24 4.93 27.39
C THR A 8 9.67 6.24 27.93
N ALA A 9 8.79 6.92 27.16
CA ALA A 9 8.12 8.13 27.61
C ALA A 9 7.13 7.87 28.76
N LEU A 10 6.43 6.72 28.74
CA LEU A 10 5.50 6.35 29.82
C LEU A 10 6.21 5.98 31.12
N LYS A 11 7.40 5.35 31.05
CA LYS A 11 8.22 5.05 32.24
C LYS A 11 8.74 6.32 32.95
N LEU A 12 9.01 7.39 32.22
CA LEU A 12 9.46 8.68 32.78
C LEU A 12 8.35 9.41 33.55
N SER A 13 7.08 9.23 33.17
CA SER A 13 5.94 9.89 33.84
C SER A 13 5.60 9.31 35.22
N PHE A 14 5.99 8.06 35.51
CA PHE A 14 5.73 7.41 36.79
C PHE A 14 6.83 7.62 37.85
N TYR A 15 8.00 8.14 37.47
CA TYR A 15 9.13 8.29 38.40
C TYR A 15 9.18 9.62 39.18
N TYR A 16 8.34 10.60 38.83
CA TYR A 16 8.23 11.86 39.58
C TYR A 16 7.10 11.81 40.63
N ARG A 17 7.28 10.95 41.64
CA ARG A 17 6.53 11.07 42.90
C ARG A 17 7.38 10.56 44.06
N ILE A 18 8.51 11.23 44.29
CA ILE A 18 9.27 11.06 45.52
C ILE A 18 8.92 12.22 46.46
N ASP A 19 8.41 11.81 47.62
CA ASP A 19 8.06 12.62 48.78
C ASP A 19 9.19 13.58 49.20
N LEU A 20 8.89 14.88 49.22
CA LEU A 20 9.61 15.83 50.05
C LEU A 20 9.02 15.77 51.47
N LYS A 21 9.67 15.02 52.36
CA LYS A 21 9.49 15.16 53.80
C LYS A 21 10.22 16.42 54.25
N ASP A 22 9.46 17.43 54.64
CA ASP A 22 9.97 18.62 55.28
C ASP A 22 10.40 18.29 56.72
N SER A 23 11.62 18.68 57.07
CA SER A 23 12.23 18.43 58.38
C SER A 23 11.79 19.51 59.36
N ASN A 24 10.53 19.50 59.80
CA ASN A 24 10.15 20.25 61.01
C ASN A 24 8.86 19.71 61.63
N GLY A 25 9.02 19.01 62.75
CA GLY A 25 7.94 18.44 63.54
C GLY A 25 7.05 19.50 64.16
N LYS A 26 6.00 19.94 63.44
CA LYS A 26 4.84 20.62 64.02
C LYS A 26 3.54 20.12 63.41
N LYS A 27 2.66 19.59 64.27
CA LYS A 27 1.23 19.44 63.97
C LYS A 27 0.58 20.82 63.93
N PRO A 28 -0.34 21.05 62.98
CA PRO A 28 -1.51 21.86 63.26
C PRO A 28 -2.78 21.02 63.05
N ASN A 29 -3.54 20.87 64.13
CA ASN A 29 -4.98 20.94 64.00
C ASN A 29 -5.29 22.28 63.34
N ASP A 30 -6.05 22.29 62.25
CA ASP A 30 -7.17 23.21 62.12
C ASP A 30 -8.09 22.84 60.95
N ARG A 31 -9.37 22.79 61.29
CA ARG A 31 -10.50 22.65 60.37
C ARG A 31 -10.52 23.86 59.45
N LEU A 32 -10.28 23.68 58.15
CA LEU A 32 -10.60 24.69 57.14
C LEU A 32 -11.35 24.04 55.96
N LYS A 33 -12.60 24.52 55.81
CA LYS A 33 -13.61 24.24 54.79
C LYS A 33 -13.07 23.70 53.46
N LEU A 34 -13.23 22.40 53.26
CA LEU A 34 -13.27 21.74 51.95
C LEU A 34 -14.65 21.96 51.34
N SER A 35 -14.84 23.02 50.56
CA SER A 35 -16.08 23.16 49.76
C SER A 35 -15.89 23.81 48.38
N GLY A 36 -14.73 24.43 48.09
CA GLY A 36 -14.50 25.07 46.78
C GLY A 36 -13.52 24.34 45.85
N LYS A 37 -12.65 23.48 46.39
CA LYS A 37 -11.54 22.88 45.62
C LYS A 37 -11.93 21.59 44.88
N GLU A 38 -12.92 20.86 45.40
CA GLU A 38 -13.37 19.59 44.78
C GLU A 38 -14.16 19.79 43.48
N GLN A 39 -14.92 20.88 43.35
CA GLN A 39 -15.66 21.13 42.10
C GLN A 39 -14.72 21.49 40.94
N ASN A 40 -13.67 22.27 41.20
CA ASN A 40 -12.70 22.65 40.16
C ASN A 40 -11.78 21.48 39.76
N MET A 41 -11.41 20.59 40.70
CA MET A 41 -10.65 19.38 40.35
C MET A 41 -11.47 18.36 39.55
N LYS A 42 -12.80 18.28 39.76
CA LYS A 42 -13.69 17.45 38.93
C LYS A 42 -13.79 17.98 37.49
N LYS A 43 -13.87 19.30 37.31
CA LYS A 43 -13.88 19.94 35.98
C LYS A 43 -12.56 19.77 35.23
N LEU A 44 -11.43 19.89 35.93
CA LEU A 44 -10.10 19.70 35.34
C LEU A 44 -9.84 18.24 34.93
N ARG A 45 -10.37 17.28 35.69
CA ARG A 45 -10.32 15.85 35.34
C ARG A 45 -11.20 15.50 34.15
N LEU A 46 -12.38 16.11 34.03
CA LEU A 46 -13.26 15.88 32.88
C LEU A 46 -12.65 16.44 31.58
N PHE A 47 -12.01 17.60 31.64
CA PHE A 47 -11.36 18.22 30.48
C PHE A 47 -10.18 17.39 29.96
N ASN A 48 -9.33 16.88 30.86
CA ASN A 48 -8.22 15.99 30.48
C ASN A 48 -8.72 14.64 29.94
N LEU A 49 -9.86 14.13 30.44
CA LEU A 49 -10.47 12.91 29.90
C LEU A 49 -11.03 13.13 28.49
N PHE A 50 -11.69 14.27 28.25
CA PHE A 50 -12.20 14.62 26.92
C PHE A 50 -11.07 14.81 25.91
N LEU A 51 -9.96 15.45 26.33
CA LEU A 51 -8.78 15.65 25.49
C LEU A 51 -8.09 14.33 25.12
N LEU A 52 -8.01 13.39 26.08
CA LEU A 52 -7.49 12.04 25.83
C LEU A 52 -8.37 11.24 24.86
N ILE A 53 -9.69 11.38 24.98
CA ILE A 53 -10.66 10.74 24.08
C ILE A 53 -10.54 11.34 22.66
N THR A 54 -10.41 12.65 22.51
CA THR A 54 -10.21 13.26 21.18
C THR A 54 -8.92 12.82 20.51
N ILE A 55 -7.83 12.61 21.25
CA ILE A 55 -6.57 12.08 20.69
C ILE A 55 -6.73 10.63 20.20
N LEU A 56 -7.57 9.83 20.88
CA LEU A 56 -7.86 8.46 20.46
C LEU A 56 -8.77 8.38 19.23
N PHE A 57 -9.56 9.41 18.93
CA PHE A 57 -10.43 9.47 17.75
C PHE A 57 -9.80 10.18 16.53
N VAL A 58 -8.61 10.79 16.66
CA VAL A 58 -7.90 11.43 15.54
C VAL A 58 -7.03 10.42 14.74
N SER A 59 -7.04 9.13 15.08
CA SER A 59 -6.25 8.10 14.37
C SER A 59 -7.08 7.04 13.64
N CYS A 60 -8.31 7.36 13.24
CA CYS A 60 -9.07 6.54 12.28
C CYS A 60 -9.35 7.31 10.99
N ASP A 61 -8.33 7.93 10.40
CA ASP A 61 -8.34 8.06 8.95
C ASP A 61 -7.93 6.70 8.39
N ASN A 62 -8.95 5.94 8.01
CA ASN A 62 -8.86 4.68 7.28
C ASN A 62 -8.46 4.98 5.83
N SER A 63 -7.41 5.79 5.64
CA SER A 63 -6.72 5.88 4.36
C SER A 63 -5.98 4.56 4.22
N ASN A 64 -6.59 3.62 3.50
CA ASN A 64 -5.89 2.47 2.97
C ASN A 64 -4.74 3.04 2.14
N SER A 65 -3.55 3.19 2.75
CA SER A 65 -2.39 3.53 1.95
C SER A 65 -2.15 2.34 1.02
N PRO A 66 -1.67 2.56 -0.20
CA PRO A 66 -1.26 1.49 -1.11
C PRO A 66 -0.25 0.53 -0.47
N ALA A 67 0.42 0.94 0.62
CA ALA A 67 1.30 0.07 1.40
C ALA A 67 0.58 -1.12 2.06
N GLU A 68 -0.71 -1.01 2.40
CA GLU A 68 -1.52 -2.08 3.01
C GLU A 68 -2.38 -2.84 2.00
N GLN A 69 -2.55 -2.34 0.78
CA GLN A 69 -3.36 -3.02 -0.23
C GLN A 69 -2.60 -4.22 -0.82
N SER A 70 -3.21 -5.39 -0.73
CA SER A 70 -2.68 -6.61 -1.31
C SER A 70 -2.95 -6.68 -2.82
N ILE A 71 -1.96 -7.09 -3.60
CA ILE A 71 -2.10 -7.37 -5.04
C ILE A 71 -2.90 -8.66 -5.31
N PHE A 72 -3.14 -9.49 -4.28
CA PHE A 72 -3.76 -10.80 -4.44
C PHE A 72 -5.27 -10.71 -4.69
N GLY A 73 -5.75 -11.54 -5.60
CA GLY A 73 -7.16 -11.64 -5.99
C GLY A 73 -7.38 -11.98 -7.46
N GLU A 74 -8.65 -11.92 -7.84
CA GLU A 74 -9.10 -12.08 -9.21
C GLU A 74 -9.42 -10.73 -9.83
N TYR A 75 -8.98 -10.55 -11.07
CA TYR A 75 -9.08 -9.30 -11.80
C TYR A 75 -9.52 -9.57 -13.23
N GLU A 76 -10.16 -8.58 -13.83
CA GLU A 76 -10.42 -8.55 -15.26
C GLU A 76 -9.70 -7.37 -15.90
N PHE A 77 -9.36 -7.56 -17.17
CA PHE A 77 -8.88 -6.48 -18.03
C PHE A 77 -9.88 -5.31 -18.00
N ASP A 78 -9.36 -4.10 -17.78
CA ASP A 78 -10.14 -2.86 -17.83
C ASP A 78 -9.82 -2.07 -19.10
N LYS A 79 -8.54 -1.74 -19.31
CA LYS A 79 -8.07 -1.04 -20.52
C LYS A 79 -6.58 -1.18 -20.74
N LEU A 80 -6.15 -1.00 -21.99
CA LEU A 80 -4.77 -0.76 -22.36
C LEU A 80 -4.38 0.68 -21.97
N ILE A 81 -3.21 0.83 -21.36
CA ILE A 81 -2.62 2.13 -20.99
C ILE A 81 -1.50 2.50 -21.94
N TYR A 82 -0.68 1.52 -22.26
CA TYR A 82 0.51 1.73 -23.05
C TYR A 82 0.78 0.53 -23.94
N LEU A 83 1.19 0.86 -25.17
CA LEU A 83 1.63 -0.05 -26.19
C LEU A 83 3.01 0.41 -26.65
N SER A 84 4.01 -0.46 -26.53
CA SER A 84 5.34 -0.18 -27.07
C SER A 84 5.32 -0.05 -28.58
N SER A 85 6.12 0.87 -29.11
CA SER A 85 6.36 1.01 -30.55
C SER A 85 7.04 -0.22 -31.17
N ALA A 86 7.60 -1.11 -30.35
CA ALA A 86 8.16 -2.38 -30.78
C ALA A 86 7.07 -3.44 -31.07
N SER A 87 5.82 -3.22 -30.65
CA SER A 87 4.73 -4.13 -30.95
C SER A 87 4.32 -4.02 -32.42
N SER A 88 3.94 -5.15 -33.01
CA SER A 88 3.34 -5.21 -34.34
C SER A 88 1.83 -4.95 -34.36
N SER A 89 1.20 -4.83 -33.18
CA SER A 89 -0.23 -4.58 -33.03
C SER A 89 -0.54 -3.08 -33.01
N THR A 90 -1.76 -2.69 -33.39
CA THR A 90 -2.26 -1.34 -33.08
C THR A 90 -2.81 -1.30 -31.66
N PHE A 91 -2.93 -0.08 -31.10
CA PHE A 91 -3.48 0.11 -29.76
C PHE A 91 -4.91 -0.43 -29.67
N GLU A 92 -5.75 -0.08 -30.64
CA GLU A 92 -7.16 -0.48 -30.71
C GLU A 92 -7.29 -2.00 -30.84
N ALA A 93 -6.51 -2.62 -31.73
CA ALA A 93 -6.57 -4.06 -31.91
C ALA A 93 -6.11 -4.79 -30.64
N ARG A 94 -5.06 -4.30 -29.96
CA ARG A 94 -4.58 -4.93 -28.72
C ARG A 94 -5.55 -4.74 -27.56
N ASP A 95 -6.15 -3.57 -27.43
CA ASP A 95 -7.18 -3.26 -26.42
C ASP A 95 -8.40 -4.17 -26.60
N GLU A 96 -8.91 -4.29 -27.84
CA GLU A 96 -10.07 -5.12 -28.18
C GLU A 96 -9.77 -6.62 -27.96
N LEU A 97 -8.59 -7.10 -28.34
CA LEU A 97 -8.18 -8.50 -28.13
C LEU A 97 -7.96 -8.85 -26.65
N SER A 98 -7.81 -7.84 -25.78
CA SER A 98 -7.61 -8.06 -24.35
C SER A 98 -8.92 -8.09 -23.55
N LEU A 99 -10.05 -7.74 -24.19
CA LEU A 99 -11.37 -7.78 -23.57
C LEU A 99 -11.70 -9.19 -23.08
N GLY A 100 -12.17 -9.29 -21.84
CA GLY A 100 -12.54 -10.57 -21.23
C GLY A 100 -11.36 -11.41 -20.72
N ILE A 101 -10.12 -10.93 -20.86
CA ILE A 101 -8.98 -11.55 -20.16
C ILE A 101 -9.16 -11.39 -18.65
N LYS A 102 -8.94 -12.49 -17.93
CA LYS A 102 -8.90 -12.50 -16.47
C LYS A 102 -7.51 -12.83 -15.96
N TYR A 103 -7.19 -12.26 -14.81
CA TYR A 103 -5.93 -12.45 -14.13
C TYR A 103 -6.21 -12.91 -12.71
N ILE A 104 -5.51 -13.96 -12.28
CA ILE A 104 -5.57 -14.47 -10.90
C ILE A 104 -4.17 -14.34 -10.33
N ILE A 105 -4.05 -13.56 -9.25
CA ILE A 105 -2.79 -13.31 -8.54
C ILE A 105 -2.93 -13.90 -7.15
N GLU A 106 -2.16 -14.95 -6.88
CA GLU A 106 -2.11 -15.67 -5.61
C GLU A 106 -0.72 -15.48 -4.99
N ASP A 107 -0.48 -16.00 -3.79
CA ASP A 107 0.78 -15.83 -3.06
C ASP A 107 1.98 -16.46 -3.77
N ASP A 108 1.77 -17.58 -4.47
CA ASP A 108 2.81 -18.32 -5.21
C ASP A 108 2.44 -18.62 -6.66
N LYS A 109 1.37 -18.02 -7.18
CA LYS A 109 0.82 -18.37 -8.49
C LYS A 109 0.23 -17.18 -9.24
N PHE A 110 0.45 -17.19 -10.56
CA PHE A 110 -0.08 -16.19 -11.48
C PHE A 110 -0.75 -16.92 -12.64
N THR A 111 -2.01 -16.59 -12.91
CA THR A 111 -2.79 -17.20 -13.99
C THR A 111 -3.40 -16.13 -14.88
N ILE A 112 -3.30 -16.31 -16.20
CA ILE A 112 -4.00 -15.51 -17.22
C ILE A 112 -5.00 -16.43 -17.90
N ILE A 113 -6.28 -16.05 -17.90
CA ILE A 113 -7.36 -16.77 -18.57
C ILE A 113 -7.81 -15.93 -19.75
N TYR A 114 -7.75 -16.50 -20.95
CA TYR A 114 -8.21 -15.85 -22.17
C TYR A 114 -9.69 -16.17 -22.42
N PRO A 115 -10.45 -15.24 -23.04
CA PRO A 115 -11.83 -15.50 -23.43
C PRO A 115 -11.91 -16.66 -24.44
N GLU A 116 -13.04 -17.36 -24.51
CA GLU A 116 -13.19 -18.56 -25.34
C GLU A 116 -12.95 -18.30 -26.83
N ASP A 117 -13.29 -17.11 -27.31
CA ASP A 117 -13.18 -16.70 -28.71
C ASP A 117 -11.79 -16.10 -29.04
N SER A 118 -10.85 -16.16 -28.09
CA SER A 118 -9.46 -15.72 -28.27
C SER A 118 -8.76 -16.55 -29.35
N THR A 119 -8.39 -15.91 -30.46
CA THR A 119 -7.56 -16.51 -31.51
C THR A 119 -6.07 -16.52 -31.16
N PHE A 120 -5.69 -16.12 -29.95
CA PHE A 120 -4.29 -15.83 -29.57
C PHE A 120 -3.43 -17.07 -29.29
N LEU A 121 -4.01 -18.27 -29.31
CA LEU A 121 -3.32 -19.47 -28.85
C LEU A 121 -3.11 -20.46 -30.00
N SER A 122 -1.93 -20.38 -30.60
CA SER A 122 -1.42 -21.33 -31.59
C SER A 122 -1.25 -22.76 -31.03
N GLU A 123 -1.39 -22.97 -29.72
CA GLU A 123 -1.11 -24.26 -29.05
C GLU A 123 -2.23 -24.71 -28.06
N GLY A 124 -3.46 -24.21 -28.20
CA GLY A 124 -4.65 -24.87 -27.63
C GLY A 124 -4.92 -24.73 -26.13
N SER A 125 -4.07 -24.08 -25.34
CA SER A 125 -4.30 -23.85 -23.91
C SER A 125 -4.89 -22.46 -23.63
N LYS A 126 -6.19 -22.40 -23.30
CA LYS A 126 -7.00 -21.19 -22.98
C LYS A 126 -6.49 -20.35 -21.79
N TYR A 127 -5.45 -20.80 -21.11
CA TYR A 127 -4.87 -20.11 -19.97
C TYR A 127 -3.36 -20.32 -19.92
N LEU A 128 -2.65 -19.33 -19.38
CA LEU A 128 -1.26 -19.44 -18.95
C LEU A 128 -1.23 -19.48 -17.43
N ASN A 129 -0.40 -20.34 -16.86
CA ASN A 129 -0.33 -20.56 -15.43
C ASN A 129 1.12 -20.82 -15.04
N TRP A 130 1.61 -20.04 -14.08
CA TRP A 130 2.90 -20.21 -13.43
C TRP A 130 2.68 -20.41 -11.93
N SER A 131 3.44 -21.31 -11.32
CA SER A 131 3.41 -21.66 -9.90
C SER A 131 4.81 -21.56 -9.28
N ASN A 132 4.89 -21.69 -7.95
CA ASN A 132 6.14 -21.53 -7.18
C ASN A 132 6.79 -20.15 -7.41
N LEU A 133 5.95 -19.12 -7.50
CA LEU A 133 6.38 -17.76 -7.80
C LEU A 133 6.81 -17.01 -6.55
N ILE A 134 7.71 -16.06 -6.76
CA ILE A 134 8.16 -15.09 -5.77
C ILE A 134 7.88 -13.69 -6.32
N TYR A 135 7.20 -12.87 -5.51
CA TYR A 135 6.92 -11.47 -5.81
C TYR A 135 7.91 -10.57 -5.07
N ILE A 136 8.76 -9.85 -5.82
CA ILE A 136 9.71 -8.89 -5.26
C ILE A 136 9.10 -7.49 -5.34
N LYS A 137 8.73 -6.94 -4.17
CA LYS A 137 8.12 -5.61 -4.04
C LYS A 137 9.19 -4.52 -3.97
N GLU A 138 9.07 -3.52 -4.83
CA GLU A 138 9.96 -2.34 -4.90
C GLU A 138 9.13 -1.07 -5.01
N GLU A 139 9.60 0.02 -4.40
CA GLU A 139 8.97 1.33 -4.52
C GLU A 139 9.23 1.92 -5.91
N VAL A 140 8.19 2.46 -6.54
CA VAL A 140 8.32 3.17 -7.82
C VAL A 140 8.87 4.56 -7.55
N THR A 141 10.17 4.70 -7.76
CA THR A 141 10.90 5.97 -7.64
C THR A 141 11.21 6.56 -9.01
N ASP A 142 11.57 7.85 -9.06
CA ASP A 142 12.03 8.48 -10.31
C ASP A 142 13.21 7.76 -10.96
N ALA A 143 14.13 7.26 -10.14
CA ALA A 143 15.29 6.48 -10.60
C ALA A 143 14.86 5.15 -11.23
N LEU A 144 13.93 4.41 -10.59
CA LEU A 144 13.39 3.17 -11.15
C LEU A 144 12.70 3.41 -12.49
N ILE A 145 12.01 4.54 -12.64
CA ILE A 145 11.31 4.86 -13.90
C ILE A 145 12.31 5.21 -15.01
N GLU A 146 13.43 5.85 -14.68
CA GLU A 146 14.47 6.24 -15.65
C GLU A 146 15.14 5.04 -16.35
N ASP A 147 15.07 3.85 -15.75
CA ASP A 147 15.60 2.62 -16.34
C ASP A 147 14.73 2.10 -17.52
N TYR A 148 13.50 2.58 -17.68
CA TYR A 148 12.66 2.20 -18.81
C TYR A 148 13.04 2.95 -20.10
N VAL A 149 13.08 2.23 -21.23
CA VAL A 149 13.38 2.83 -22.55
C VAL A 149 12.48 4.02 -22.91
N ASN A 150 11.23 4.04 -22.42
CA ASN A 150 10.26 5.12 -22.66
C ASN A 150 9.90 5.89 -21.38
N ALA A 151 10.86 6.04 -20.46
CA ALA A 151 10.68 6.66 -19.14
C ALA A 151 9.87 7.96 -19.18
N ASN A 152 10.27 8.94 -20.01
CA ASN A 152 9.62 10.26 -20.07
C ASN A 152 8.13 10.16 -20.45
N PHE A 153 7.81 9.32 -21.44
CA PHE A 153 6.43 9.11 -21.85
C PHE A 153 5.64 8.42 -20.75
N LEU A 154 6.18 7.35 -20.15
CA LEU A 154 5.53 6.62 -19.05
C LEU A 154 5.30 7.50 -17.82
N LYS A 155 6.24 8.41 -17.50
CA LYS A 155 6.05 9.42 -16.46
C LYS A 155 4.83 10.28 -16.77
N GLU A 156 4.72 10.81 -17.97
CA GLU A 156 3.61 11.68 -18.37
C GLU A 156 2.25 10.95 -18.39
N VAL A 157 2.19 9.77 -19.01
CA VAL A 157 0.90 9.09 -19.25
C VAL A 157 0.40 8.28 -18.06
N LEU A 158 1.29 7.88 -17.15
CA LEU A 158 0.97 7.01 -16.02
C LEU A 158 1.53 7.53 -14.71
N PHE A 159 2.85 7.48 -14.51
CA PHE A 159 3.42 7.55 -13.16
C PHE A 159 3.18 8.91 -12.47
N SER A 160 3.19 10.02 -13.22
CA SER A 160 2.92 11.37 -12.67
C SER A 160 1.49 11.57 -12.15
N LYS A 161 0.57 10.66 -12.47
CA LYS A 161 -0.82 10.70 -12.01
C LYS A 161 -1.00 10.17 -10.58
N TYR A 162 0.04 9.53 -10.03
CA TYR A 162 0.02 8.87 -8.74
C TYR A 162 1.14 9.44 -7.86
N SER A 163 0.85 9.69 -6.59
CA SER A 163 1.83 10.20 -5.62
C SER A 163 2.74 9.12 -5.06
N GLU A 164 2.32 7.86 -5.13
CA GLU A 164 3.02 6.70 -4.60
C GLU A 164 2.67 5.45 -5.40
N GLY A 165 3.56 4.47 -5.38
CA GLY A 165 3.32 3.19 -6.03
C GLY A 165 4.43 2.17 -5.82
N TYR A 166 4.10 0.92 -6.13
CA TYR A 166 5.00 -0.22 -6.01
C TYR A 166 5.02 -1.02 -7.31
N ARG A 167 6.20 -1.54 -7.67
CA ARG A 167 6.40 -2.57 -8.68
C ARG A 167 6.59 -3.91 -7.98
N TYR A 168 6.01 -4.95 -8.56
CA TYR A 168 6.24 -6.33 -8.19
C TYR A 168 6.86 -7.06 -9.37
N THR A 169 8.14 -7.39 -9.26
CA THR A 169 8.81 -8.30 -10.21
C THR A 169 8.43 -9.74 -9.85
N ILE A 170 7.95 -10.50 -10.83
CA ILE A 170 7.50 -11.88 -10.65
C ILE A 170 8.57 -12.84 -11.15
N LYS A 171 9.09 -13.66 -10.23
CA LYS A 171 10.15 -14.64 -10.53
C LYS A 171 9.69 -16.06 -10.25
N ASP A 172 10.16 -17.01 -11.04
CA ASP A 172 9.95 -18.44 -10.81
C ASP A 172 10.92 -19.01 -9.75
N GLU A 173 10.80 -20.30 -9.48
CA GLU A 173 11.65 -21.05 -8.55
C GLU A 173 13.15 -21.04 -8.91
N ASN A 174 13.48 -20.74 -10.18
CA ASN A 174 14.84 -20.62 -10.69
C ASN A 174 15.34 -19.16 -10.68
N ASN A 175 14.59 -18.24 -10.06
CA ASN A 175 14.87 -16.81 -10.00
C ASN A 175 14.88 -16.14 -11.39
N LEU A 176 14.15 -16.71 -12.36
CA LEU A 176 13.96 -16.16 -13.70
C LEU A 176 12.67 -15.34 -13.75
N ASN A 177 12.71 -14.20 -14.45
CA ASN A 177 11.52 -13.38 -14.69
C ASN A 177 10.56 -14.12 -15.62
N ILE A 178 9.27 -14.18 -15.26
CA ILE A 178 8.25 -14.84 -16.10
C ILE A 178 7.74 -13.95 -17.24
N GLY A 179 8.31 -12.75 -17.42
CA GLY A 179 7.91 -11.79 -18.45
C GLY A 179 6.72 -10.91 -18.08
N TYR A 180 6.39 -10.83 -16.78
CA TYR A 180 5.33 -9.97 -16.26
C TYR A 180 5.79 -9.19 -15.03
N LEU A 181 5.31 -7.95 -14.93
CA LEU A 181 5.43 -7.09 -13.75
C LEU A 181 4.02 -6.65 -13.33
N ILE A 182 3.81 -6.45 -12.03
CA ILE A 182 2.58 -5.83 -11.51
C ILE A 182 2.92 -4.47 -10.92
N PHE A 183 2.17 -3.44 -11.27
CA PHE A 183 2.25 -2.14 -10.62
C PHE A 183 1.00 -1.90 -9.78
N LEU A 184 1.20 -1.50 -8.53
CA LEU A 184 0.17 -0.98 -7.65
C LEU A 184 0.44 0.52 -7.50
N LEU A 185 -0.35 1.36 -8.17
CA LEU A 185 -0.18 2.82 -8.16
C LEU A 185 -1.44 3.45 -7.55
N GLY A 186 -1.31 4.10 -6.39
CA GLY A 186 -2.49 4.40 -5.57
C GLY A 186 -3.30 3.12 -5.31
N ASP A 187 -4.62 3.17 -5.56
CA ASP A 187 -5.52 2.01 -5.44
C ASP A 187 -5.68 1.22 -6.76
N ASP A 188 -4.98 1.62 -7.82
CA ASP A 188 -5.11 1.01 -9.15
C ASP A 188 -4.03 -0.05 -9.37
N LEU A 189 -4.44 -1.18 -9.97
CA LEU A 189 -3.54 -2.25 -10.37
C LEU A 189 -3.32 -2.29 -11.88
N PHE A 190 -2.08 -2.56 -12.25
CA PHE A 190 -1.67 -2.70 -13.63
C PHE A 190 -0.83 -3.95 -13.82
N ILE A 191 -1.05 -4.63 -14.95
CA ILE A 191 -0.20 -5.73 -15.40
C ILE A 191 0.61 -5.25 -16.60
N CYS A 192 1.92 -5.41 -16.49
CA CYS A 192 2.86 -5.15 -17.56
C CYS A 192 3.34 -6.48 -18.13
N GLU A 193 3.17 -6.68 -19.42
CA GLU A 193 3.89 -7.72 -20.17
C GLU A 193 5.23 -7.10 -20.62
N GLY A 194 6.34 -7.69 -20.21
CA GLY A 194 7.67 -7.11 -20.40
C GLY A 194 8.65 -7.45 -19.29
N ASN A 195 9.69 -6.63 -19.15
CA ASN A 195 10.70 -6.75 -18.12
C ASN A 195 11.03 -5.38 -17.49
N GLU A 196 12.03 -5.36 -16.61
CA GLU A 196 12.42 -4.19 -15.82
C GLU A 196 12.98 -3.02 -16.65
N GLU A 197 13.31 -3.25 -17.93
CA GLU A 197 13.84 -2.23 -18.85
C GLU A 197 12.84 -1.88 -19.97
N HIS A 198 12.01 -2.85 -20.35
CA HIS A 198 11.13 -2.78 -21.52
C HIS A 198 9.71 -3.22 -21.16
N ILE A 199 8.81 -2.25 -21.10
CA ILE A 199 7.36 -2.49 -21.06
C ILE A 199 6.88 -2.71 -22.50
N MET A 200 6.30 -3.87 -22.80
CA MET A 200 5.70 -4.15 -24.11
C MET A 200 4.24 -3.70 -24.14
N TYR A 201 3.48 -4.14 -23.15
CA TYR A 201 2.08 -3.75 -22.95
C TYR A 201 1.86 -3.42 -21.48
N LEU A 202 1.07 -2.38 -21.21
CA LEU A 202 0.63 -2.06 -19.86
C LEU A 202 -0.89 -2.01 -19.82
N TYR A 203 -1.48 -2.88 -19.03
CA TYR A 203 -2.92 -3.00 -18.85
C TYR A 203 -3.32 -2.48 -17.48
N LYS A 204 -4.37 -1.68 -17.41
CA LYS A 204 -5.10 -1.50 -16.17
C LYS A 204 -6.03 -2.70 -15.98
N ILE A 205 -6.06 -3.20 -14.75
CA ILE A 205 -6.93 -4.30 -14.34
C ILE A 205 -7.79 -3.85 -13.16
N LYS A 206 -8.98 -4.42 -13.04
CA LYS A 206 -9.92 -4.12 -11.96
C LYS A 206 -10.37 -5.39 -11.27
N LYS A 207 -10.57 -5.31 -9.96
CA LYS A 207 -10.91 -6.47 -9.12
C LYS A 207 -12.33 -6.96 -9.45
N ILE A 208 -12.49 -8.27 -9.58
CA ILE A 208 -13.81 -8.91 -9.73
C ILE A 208 -14.43 -8.99 -8.33
N GLN A 209 -15.62 -8.41 -8.16
CA GLN A 209 -16.39 -8.44 -6.91
C GLN A 209 -17.16 -9.75 -6.74
#